data_AF-A0A971E824-F1
#
_entry.id   AF-A0A971E824-F1
#
_cell.length_a   1.000
_cell.length_b   1.000
_cell.length_c   1.000
_cell.angle_alpha   90.00
_cell.angle_beta   90.00
_cell.angle_gamma   90.00
#
_symmetry.space_group_name_H-M   'P 1'
#
loop_
_entity.id
_entity.type
_entity.pdbx_description
1 polymer ?
#
loop_
_entity_poly.entity_id
_entity_poly.type
_entity_poly.pdbx_seq_one_letter_code
_entity_poly.pdbx_strand_id
1 'polypeptide(L)'
;MNPSIRREISVAFRSFRLPGFAVVLLFFALLDPPIVKYMDRLLELAGAAEQIQIIMPPPTPAMALTQFLGDVSGIAVIVLVFLLMGIV
;
A
#
# COMPACT_ATOMS: atom_id res chain seq x y z
N MET A 1 -27.51 11.12 -2.58
CA MET A 1 -26.18 11.75 -2.42
C MET A 1 -26.32 13.25 -2.68
N ASN A 2 -25.94 14.09 -1.73
CA ASN A 2 -26.14 15.55 -1.79
C ASN A 2 -25.40 16.15 -3.01
N PRO A 3 -25.97 17.11 -3.76
CA PRO A 3 -25.32 17.69 -4.95
C PRO A 3 -23.98 18.38 -4.64
N SER A 4 -23.76 18.82 -3.39
CA SER A 4 -22.48 19.36 -2.92
C SER A 4 -21.35 18.31 -2.98
N ILE A 5 -21.59 17.11 -2.45
CA ILE A 5 -20.61 16.01 -2.41
C ILE A 5 -20.21 15.59 -3.83
N ARG A 6 -21.18 15.51 -4.75
CA ARG A 6 -20.91 15.18 -6.16
C ARG A 6 -19.96 16.19 -6.82
N ARG A 7 -20.11 17.47 -6.49
CA ARG A 7 -19.24 18.53 -7.01
C ARG A 7 -17.83 18.42 -6.43
N GLU A 8 -17.69 18.18 -5.14
CA GLU A 8 -16.38 18.00 -4.49
C GLU A 8 -15.63 16.80 -5.06
N ILE A 9 -16.29 15.66 -5.24
CA ILE A 9 -15.68 14.48 -5.87
C ILE A 9 -15.23 14.80 -7.30
N SER A 10 -16.05 15.50 -8.08
CA SER A 10 -15.70 15.91 -9.45
C SER A 10 -14.50 16.84 -9.49
N VAL A 11 -14.41 17.80 -8.55
CA VAL A 11 -13.25 18.69 -8.42
C VAL A 11 -12.00 17.90 -8.03
N ALA A 12 -12.10 17.00 -7.05
CA ALA A 12 -10.97 16.17 -6.62
C ALA A 12 -10.50 15.18 -7.69
N PHE A 13 -11.41 14.74 -8.58
CA PHE A 13 -11.06 13.95 -9.77
C PHE A 13 -10.31 14.79 -10.82
N ARG A 14 -10.77 16.01 -11.09
CA ARG A 14 -10.14 16.92 -12.06
C ARG A 14 -8.82 17.51 -11.58
N SER A 15 -8.66 17.67 -10.27
CA SER A 15 -7.41 18.16 -9.66
C SER A 15 -6.36 17.08 -9.49
N PHE A 16 -6.54 15.89 -10.09
CA PHE A 16 -5.64 14.72 -9.99
C PHE A 16 -5.36 14.18 -8.59
N ARG A 17 -6.04 14.70 -7.56
CA ARG A 17 -5.91 14.24 -6.17
C ARG A 17 -6.42 12.82 -5.98
N LEU A 18 -7.64 12.54 -6.46
CA LEU A 18 -8.22 11.19 -6.41
C LEU A 18 -7.54 10.21 -7.38
N PRO A 19 -7.26 10.58 -8.65
CA PRO A 19 -6.47 9.74 -9.54
C PRO A 19 -5.08 9.42 -9.00
N GLY A 20 -4.35 10.40 -8.47
CA GLY A 20 -3.03 10.21 -7.87
C GLY A 20 -3.08 9.25 -6.69
N PHE A 21 -4.06 9.45 -5.78
CA PHE A 21 -4.32 8.52 -4.68
C PHE A 21 -4.56 7.08 -5.17
N ALA A 22 -5.41 6.90 -6.19
CA ALA A 22 -5.72 5.60 -6.74
C ALA A 22 -4.50 4.93 -7.39
N VAL A 23 -3.65 5.70 -8.07
CA VAL A 23 -2.40 5.19 -8.66
C VAL A 23 -1.43 4.73 -7.57
N VAL A 24 -1.29 5.48 -6.47
CA VAL A 24 -0.43 5.09 -5.36
C VAL A 24 -0.94 3.81 -4.70
N LEU A 25 -2.24 3.72 -4.42
CA LEU A 25 -2.84 2.49 -3.89
C LEU A 25 -2.62 1.30 -4.82
N LEU A 26 -2.82 1.49 -6.12
CA LEU A 26 -2.62 0.45 -7.12
C LEU A 26 -1.15 0.03 -7.20
N PHE A 27 -0.21 0.97 -7.13
CA PHE A 27 1.23 0.68 -7.09
C PHE A 27 1.56 -0.26 -5.94
N PHE A 28 1.14 0.08 -4.71
CA PHE A 28 1.40 -0.77 -3.54
C PHE A 28 0.67 -2.11 -3.61
N ALA A 29 -0.57 -2.13 -4.11
CA ALA A 29 -1.33 -3.37 -4.28
C ALA A 29 -0.70 -4.33 -5.30
N LEU A 30 -0.06 -3.82 -6.35
CA LEU A 30 0.68 -4.63 -7.32
C LEU A 30 2.07 -5.04 -6.82
N LEU A 31 2.69 -4.23 -5.97
CA LEU A 31 4.02 -4.51 -5.41
C LEU A 31 3.97 -5.58 -4.31
N ASP A 32 2.84 -5.72 -3.62
CA ASP A 32 2.70 -6.61 -2.46
C ASP A 32 2.87 -8.11 -2.82
N PRO A 33 2.18 -8.69 -3.83
CA PRO A 33 2.37 -10.09 -4.20
C PRO A 33 3.81 -10.50 -4.53
N PRO A 34 4.59 -9.76 -5.35
CA PRO A 34 5.98 -10.12 -5.60
C PRO A 34 6.85 -9.99 -4.34
N ILE A 35 6.64 -8.97 -3.50
CA ILE A 35 7.40 -8.82 -2.24
C ILE A 35 7.19 -10.04 -1.33
N VAL A 36 5.95 -10.46 -1.13
CA VAL A 36 5.63 -11.63 -0.29
C VAL A 36 6.23 -12.91 -0.88
N LYS A 37 6.13 -13.08 -2.21
CA LYS A 37 6.69 -14.26 -2.89
C LYS A 37 8.21 -14.39 -2.73
N TYR A 38 8.92 -13.27 -2.74
CA TYR A 38 10.39 -13.24 -2.65
C TYR A 38 10.88 -12.94 -1.22
N MET A 39 10.00 -12.88 -0.23
CA MET A 39 10.34 -12.49 1.13
C MET A 39 11.45 -13.35 1.73
N ASP A 40 11.34 -14.67 1.61
CA ASP A 40 12.36 -15.60 2.12
C ASP A 40 13.73 -15.32 1.50
N ARG A 41 13.75 -15.06 0.17
CA ARG A 41 14.98 -14.74 -0.54
C ARG A 41 15.55 -13.37 -0.13
N LEU A 42 14.69 -12.40 0.13
CA LEU A 42 15.11 -11.08 0.63
C LEU A 42 15.70 -11.18 2.03
N LEU A 43 15.08 -11.99 2.90
CA LEU A 43 15.56 -12.26 4.26
C LEU A 43 16.85 -13.06 4.27
N GLU A 44 17.03 -14.03 3.37
CA GLU A 44 18.30 -14.73 3.18
C GLU A 44 19.42 -13.76 2.81
N LEU A 45 19.17 -12.85 1.86
CA LEU A 45 20.16 -11.86 1.43
C LEU A 45 20.49 -10.86 2.55
N ALA A 46 19.50 -10.46 3.36
CA ALA A 46 19.70 -9.57 4.50
C ALA A 46 20.41 -10.27 5.68
N GLY A 47 19.95 -11.47 6.05
CA GLY A 47 20.47 -12.28 7.17
C GLY A 47 21.85 -12.89 6.89
N ALA A 48 22.22 -13.08 5.62
CA ALA A 48 23.58 -13.50 5.23
C ALA A 48 24.68 -12.55 5.73
N ALA A 49 24.35 -11.26 5.94
CA ALA A 49 25.29 -10.29 6.50
C ALA A 49 25.57 -10.51 8.00
N GLU A 50 24.63 -11.10 8.74
CA GLU A 50 24.70 -11.22 10.21
C GLU A 50 24.71 -12.67 10.73
N GLN A 51 24.77 -13.68 9.84
CA GLN A 51 24.71 -15.11 10.21
C GLN A 51 23.43 -15.53 10.95
N ILE A 52 22.35 -14.75 10.82
CA ILE A 52 21.06 -15.03 11.46
C ILE A 52 20.18 -15.82 10.50
N GLN A 53 19.75 -17.03 10.91
CA GLN A 53 18.76 -17.80 10.18
C GLN A 53 17.36 -17.35 10.57
N ILE A 54 16.68 -16.63 9.67
CA ILE A 54 15.29 -16.22 9.84
C ILE A 54 14.42 -17.26 9.15
N ILE A 55 13.71 -18.09 9.94
CA ILE A 55 12.77 -19.08 9.42
C ILE A 55 11.36 -18.50 9.56
N MET A 56 10.74 -18.16 8.43
CA MET A 56 9.37 -17.69 8.37
C MET A 56 8.45 -18.82 7.89
N PRO A 57 7.32 -19.07 8.58
CA PRO A 57 6.32 -20.01 8.07
C PRO A 57 5.65 -19.46 6.80
N PRO A 58 5.26 -20.32 5.85
CA PRO A 58 4.60 -19.87 4.63
C PRO A 58 3.29 -19.15 4.97
N PRO A 59 3.03 -17.97 4.40
CA PRO A 59 1.82 -17.21 4.70
C PRO A 59 0.59 -17.97 4.22
N THR A 60 -0.44 -18.04 5.06
CA THR A 60 -1.75 -18.54 4.64
C THR A 60 -2.49 -17.46 3.82
N PRO A 61 -3.43 -17.84 2.92
CA PRO A 61 -4.21 -16.86 2.16
C PRO A 61 -4.98 -15.87 3.05
N ALA A 62 -5.46 -16.32 4.21
CA ALA A 62 -6.13 -15.48 5.18
C ALA A 62 -5.18 -14.43 5.78
N MET A 63 -3.95 -14.83 6.14
CA MET A 63 -2.93 -13.91 6.65
C MET A 63 -2.56 -12.86 5.60
N ALA A 64 -2.38 -13.27 4.34
CA ALA A 64 -2.08 -12.36 3.24
C ALA A 64 -3.16 -11.29 3.07
N LEU A 65 -4.44 -11.67 3.12
CA LEU A 65 -5.55 -10.72 3.03
C LEU A 65 -5.57 -9.73 4.21
N THR A 66 -5.38 -10.23 5.44
CA THR A 66 -5.37 -9.37 6.63
C THR A 66 -4.19 -8.40 6.62
N GLN A 67 -3.03 -8.85 6.13
CA GLN A 67 -1.83 -8.03 6.02
C GLN A 67 -2.01 -6.95 4.95
N PHE A 68 -2.50 -7.33 3.77
CA PHE A 68 -2.82 -6.39 2.69
C PHE A 68 -3.78 -5.28 3.15
N LEU A 69 -4.86 -5.63 3.87
CA LEU A 69 -5.79 -4.63 4.40
C LEU A 69 -5.13 -3.68 5.40
N GLY A 70 -4.25 -4.21 6.26
CA GLY A 70 -3.44 -3.41 7.18
C GLY A 70 -2.54 -2.43 6.44
N ASP A 71 -1.78 -2.91 5.47
CA ASP A 71 -0.82 -2.12 4.69
C ASP A 71 -1.52 -1.03 3.88
N VAL A 72 -2.62 -1.38 3.19
CA VAL A 72 -3.44 -0.41 2.45
C VAL A 72 -3.99 0.67 3.38
N SER A 73 -4.47 0.29 4.57
CA SER A 73 -5.01 1.27 5.53
C SER A 73 -3.94 2.25 6.02
N GLY A 74 -2.74 1.76 6.32
CA GLY A 74 -1.61 2.59 6.74
C GLY A 74 -1.13 3.53 5.64
N ILE A 75 -0.94 3.00 4.43
CA ILE A 75 -0.52 3.77 3.26
C ILE A 75 -1.58 4.82 2.89
N ALA A 76 -2.86 4.45 2.90
CA ALA A 76 -3.95 5.38 2.60
C ALA A 76 -3.96 6.60 3.51
N VAL A 77 -3.69 6.42 4.81
CA VAL A 77 -3.58 7.52 5.77
C VAL A 77 -2.40 8.44 5.42
N ILE A 78 -1.24 7.89 5.12
CA ILE A 78 -0.05 8.68 4.74
C ILE A 78 -0.33 9.48 3.46
N VAL A 79 -0.91 8.85 2.44
CA VAL A 79 -1.22 9.54 1.18
C VAL A 79 -2.30 10.60 1.39
N LEU A 80 -3.29 10.35 2.25
CA LEU A 80 -4.29 11.35 2.62
C LEU A 80 -3.63 12.58 3.26
N VAL A 81 -2.64 12.38 4.15
CA VAL A 81 -1.87 13.48 4.72
C VAL A 81 -1.13 14.27 3.65
N PHE A 82 -0.45 13.60 2.70
CA PHE A 82 0.23 14.29 1.60
C PHE A 82 -0.70 15.09 0.69
N LEU A 83 -1.90 14.56 0.42
CA LEU A 83 -2.95 15.28 -0.30
C LEU A 83 -3.42 16.53 0.46
N LEU A 84 -3.58 16.43 1.78
CA LEU A 84 -3.98 17.57 2.62
C LEU A 84 -2.89 18.64 2.70
N MET A 85 -1.62 18.23 2.70
CA MET A 85 -0.46 19.14 2.67
C MET A 85 -0.27 19.81 1.31
N GLY A 86 -0.98 19.39 0.26
CA GLY A 86 -0.82 19.90 -1.10
C GLY A 86 0.52 19.54 -1.74
N ILE A 87 1.18 18.50 -1.21
CA ILE A 87 2.45 17.97 -1.74
C ILE A 87 2.20 17.08 -2.97
N VAL A 88 0.99 16.55 -3.10
CA VAL A 88 0.51 15.69 -4.20
C VAL A 88 -0.82 16.22 -4.74
#